data_AF-A0A957I4U0-F1
#
_entry.id   AF-A0A957I4U0-F1
#
_cell.length_a   1.000
_cell.length_b   1.000
_cell.length_c   1.000
_cell.angle_alpha   90.00
_cell.angle_beta   90.00
_cell.angle_gamma   90.00
#
_symmetry.space_group_name_H-M   'P 1'
#
loop_
_entity.id
_entity.type
_entity.pdbx_description
1 polymer ?
#
loop_
_entity_poly.entity_id
_entity_poly.type
_entity_poly.pdbx_seq_one_letter_code
_entity_poly.pdbx_strand_id
1 'polypeptide(L)'
;MARILFISLPFPGVVHPNLSVAVRLAQRGHDVAYFTGQSICGRIADAGITPFPFSPELNAHYQRLVTSPTDGAGATWTQRRRLRAILRNFFSDTV
;
A
#
# COMPACT_ATOMS: atom_id res chain seq x y z
N MET A 1 -14.98 -15.30 -15.73
CA MET A 1 -13.67 -14.63 -15.73
C MET A 1 -13.90 -13.12 -15.74
N ALA A 2 -13.25 -12.36 -14.86
CA ALA A 2 -13.41 -10.90 -14.76
C ALA A 2 -12.03 -10.23 -14.70
N ARG A 3 -11.95 -8.95 -15.10
CA ARG A 3 -10.75 -8.12 -15.01
C ARG A 3 -10.89 -7.17 -13.83
N ILE A 4 -9.97 -7.23 -12.88
CA ILE A 4 -10.06 -6.53 -11.60
C ILE A 4 -8.78 -5.76 -11.34
N LEU A 5 -8.92 -4.45 -11.08
CA LEU A 5 -7.81 -3.59 -10.70
C LEU A 5 -7.99 -3.15 -9.25
N PHE A 6 -7.02 -3.51 -8.41
CA PHE A 6 -6.91 -2.94 -7.06
C PHE A 6 -6.13 -1.63 -7.12
N ILE A 7 -6.61 -0.61 -6.40
CA ILE A 7 -5.96 0.70 -6.33
C ILE A 7 -5.80 1.06 -4.86
N SER A 8 -4.55 1.31 -4.43
CA SER A 8 -4.32 1.81 -3.07
C SER A 8 -3.03 2.62 -2.95
N LEU A 9 -2.98 3.46 -1.91
CA LEU A 9 -1.73 4.06 -1.48
C LEU A 9 -0.73 2.97 -1.07
N PRO A 10 0.59 3.16 -1.28
CA PRO A 10 1.63 2.16 -1.04
C PRO A 10 1.99 2.06 0.46
N PHE A 11 0.98 1.92 1.32
CA PHE A 11 1.15 1.73 2.75
C PHE A 11 0.88 0.27 3.13
N PRO A 12 1.76 -0.42 3.86
CA PRO A 12 1.59 -1.84 4.20
C PRO A 12 0.22 -2.17 4.81
N GLY A 13 -0.26 -1.34 5.74
CA GLY A 13 -1.57 -1.52 6.38
C GLY A 13 -2.77 -1.42 5.44
N VAL A 14 -2.61 -0.80 4.27
CA VAL A 14 -3.63 -0.74 3.23
C VAL A 14 -3.43 -1.86 2.21
N VAL A 15 -2.18 -2.15 1.83
CA VAL A 15 -1.88 -3.10 0.76
C VAL A 15 -2.11 -4.55 1.18
N HIS A 16 -1.69 -4.97 2.38
CA HIS A 16 -1.75 -6.38 2.78
C HIS A 16 -3.16 -6.99 2.78
N PRO A 17 -4.19 -6.36 3.39
CA PRO A 17 -5.52 -6.94 3.36
C PRO A 17 -6.06 -7.05 1.94
N ASN A 18 -5.84 -6.03 1.10
CA ASN A 18 -6.27 -6.03 -0.30
C ASN A 18 -5.52 -7.07 -1.15
N LEU A 19 -4.22 -7.23 -0.93
CA LEU A 19 -3.40 -8.20 -1.65
C LEU A 19 -3.86 -9.64 -1.38
N SER A 20 -4.26 -9.95 -0.14
CA SER A 20 -4.81 -11.28 0.20
C SER A 20 -6.06 -11.61 -0.62
N VAL A 21 -6.94 -10.62 -0.83
CA VAL A 21 -8.15 -10.76 -1.65
C VAL A 21 -7.79 -10.87 -3.13
N ALA A 22 -6.86 -10.04 -3.61
CA ALA A 22 -6.37 -10.07 -4.99
C ALA A 22 -5.81 -11.44 -5.37
N VAL A 23 -4.96 -12.02 -4.52
CA VAL A 23 -4.42 -13.38 -4.70
C VAL A 23 -5.52 -14.42 -4.79
N ARG A 24 -6.50 -14.36 -3.88
CA ARG A 24 -7.59 -15.35 -3.89
C ARG A 24 -8.50 -15.22 -5.12
N LEU A 25 -8.68 -14.01 -5.65
CA LEU A 25 -9.40 -13.77 -6.91
C LEU A 25 -8.60 -14.30 -8.11
N ALA A 26 -7.29 -14.05 -8.16
CA ALA A 26 -6.43 -14.59 -9.21
C ALA A 26 -6.46 -16.13 -9.24
N GLN A 27 -6.39 -16.78 -8.07
CA GLN A 27 -6.52 -18.23 -7.93
C GLN A 27 -7.88 -18.81 -8.38
N ARG A 28 -8.92 -17.97 -8.47
CA ARG A 28 -10.24 -18.37 -9.02
C ARG A 28 -10.33 -18.16 -10.54
N GLY A 29 -9.24 -17.77 -11.20
CA GLY A 29 -9.18 -17.54 -12.64
C GLY A 29 -9.66 -16.16 -13.07
N HIS A 30 -9.63 -15.16 -12.18
CA HIS A 30 -9.81 -13.76 -12.57
C HIS A 30 -8.47 -13.16 -13.04
N ASP A 31 -8.54 -12.21 -13.98
CA ASP A 31 -7.39 -11.39 -14.38
C ASP A 31 -7.28 -10.23 -13.38
N VAL A 32 -6.24 -10.25 -12.55
CA VAL A 32 -6.09 -9.34 -11.41
C VAL A 32 -4.78 -8.57 -11.52
N ALA A 33 -4.90 -7.26 -11.36
CA ALA A 33 -3.81 -6.31 -11.39
C ALA A 33 -3.87 -5.39 -10.16
N TYR A 34 -2.74 -4.75 -9.84
CA TYR A 34 -2.66 -3.86 -8.69
C TYR A 34 -1.92 -2.57 -9.03
N PHE A 35 -2.60 -1.43 -8.97
CA PHE A 35 -2.05 -0.11 -9.20
C PHE A 35 -1.70 0.60 -7.88
N THR A 36 -0.42 0.88 -7.68
CA THR A 36 0.09 1.48 -6.43
C THR A 36 1.49 2.06 -6.61
N GLY A 37 2.08 2.62 -5.55
CA GLY A 37 3.42 3.22 -5.60
C GLY A 37 4.54 2.19 -5.77
N GLN A 38 5.64 2.63 -6.38
CA GLN A 38 6.77 1.77 -6.78
C GLN A 38 7.35 0.94 -5.63
N SER A 39 7.31 1.44 -4.39
CA SER A 39 7.92 0.81 -3.21
C SER A 39 7.35 -0.55 -2.84
N ILE A 40 6.14 -0.90 -3.31
CA ILE A 40 5.48 -2.17 -2.96
C ILE A 40 5.31 -3.12 -4.15
N CYS A 41 5.67 -2.69 -5.37
CA CYS A 41 5.50 -3.47 -6.59
C CYS A 41 6.22 -4.83 -6.56
N GLY A 42 7.42 -4.89 -5.97
CA GLY A 42 8.15 -6.16 -5.81
C GLY A 42 7.33 -7.21 -5.05
N ARG A 43 6.75 -6.81 -3.91
CA ARG A 43 5.91 -7.70 -3.10
C ARG A 43 4.62 -8.13 -3.78
N ILE A 44 4.06 -7.28 -4.64
CA ILE A 44 2.88 -7.60 -5.44
C ILE A 44 3.24 -8.65 -6.50
N ALA A 45 4.37 -8.46 -7.18
CA ALA A 45 4.89 -9.43 -8.15
C ALA A 45 5.22 -10.77 -7.49
N ASP A 46 5.86 -10.77 -6.32
CA ASP A 46 6.16 -11.98 -5.54
C ASP A 46 4.89 -12.77 -5.15
N ALA A 47 3.76 -12.07 -5.00
CA ALA A 47 2.45 -12.68 -4.73
C ALA A 47 1.74 -13.20 -5.99
N GLY A 48 2.37 -13.12 -7.17
CA GLY A 48 1.81 -13.57 -8.44
C GLY A 48 0.75 -12.64 -9.02
N ILE A 49 0.70 -11.38 -8.57
CA ILE A 49 -0.21 -10.35 -9.09
C ILE A 49 0.57 -9.38 -9.96
N THR A 50 -0.01 -8.93 -11.08
CA THR A 50 0.63 -7.97 -11.98
C THR A 50 0.65 -6.57 -11.36
N PRO A 51 1.83 -5.99 -11.05
CA PRO A 51 1.92 -4.64 -10.54
C PRO A 51 1.82 -3.60 -11.66
N PHE A 52 1.09 -2.52 -11.40
CA PHE A 52 1.06 -1.30 -12.19
C PHE A 52 1.59 -0.17 -11.31
N PRO A 53 2.85 0.25 -11.45
CA PRO A 53 3.38 1.31 -10.61
C PRO A 53 2.72 2.64 -10.96
N PHE A 54 2.66 3.55 -9.98
CA PHE A 54 2.45 4.97 -10.24
C PHE A 54 3.46 5.46 -11.29
N SER A 55 3.02 6.39 -12.14
CA SER A 55 3.97 7.08 -13.02
C SER A 55 5.06 7.76 -12.18
N PRO A 56 6.26 8.00 -12.73
CA PRO A 56 7.32 8.69 -12.01
C PRO A 56 6.87 10.03 -11.41
N GLU A 57 6.05 10.78 -12.14
CA GLU A 57 5.51 12.09 -11.74
C GLU A 57 4.52 11.95 -10.57
N LEU A 58 3.61 10.98 -10.65
CA LEU A 58 2.65 10.69 -9.58
C LEU A 58 3.36 10.16 -8.34
N ASN A 59 4.36 9.29 -8.51
CA ASN A 59 5.15 8.75 -7.40
C ASN A 59 5.93 9.88 -6.68
N ALA A 60 6.56 10.79 -7.44
CA ALA A 60 7.23 11.97 -6.89
C ALA A 60 6.25 12.94 -6.22
N HIS A 61 5.05 13.13 -6.77
CA HIS A 61 4.00 13.94 -6.15
C HIS A 61 3.52 13.31 -4.82
N TYR A 62 3.24 12.00 -4.82
CA TYR A 62 2.88 11.24 -3.62
C TYR A 62 3.96 11.36 -2.54
N GLN A 63 5.23 11.18 -2.90
CA GLN A 63 6.34 11.33 -1.96
C GLN A 63 6.40 12.74 -1.35
N ARG A 64 6.16 13.79 -2.14
CA ARG A 64 6.07 15.15 -1.62
C ARG A 64 4.91 15.34 -0.65
N LEU A 65 3.73 14.79 -0.95
CA LEU A 65 2.56 14.88 -0.07
C LEU A 65 2.76 14.14 1.26
N VAL A 66 3.44 13.00 1.24
CA VAL A 66 3.67 12.22 2.47
C VAL A 66 4.80 12.79 3.31
N THR A 67 5.76 13.48 2.70
CA THR A 67 6.90 14.09 3.39
C THR A 67 6.70 15.56 3.75
N SER A 68 5.68 16.23 3.20
CA SER A 68 5.43 17.64 3.51
C SER A 68 5.09 17.82 5.00
N PRO A 69 5.65 18.85 5.66
CA PRO A 69 5.13 19.32 6.92
C PRO A 69 3.66 19.68 6.73
N THR A 70 2.78 19.02 7.45
CA THR A 70 1.35 19.31 7.41
C THR A 70 1.13 20.61 8.19
N ASP A 71 1.12 21.73 7.48
CA ASP A 71 0.75 23.04 8.04
C ASP A 71 -0.76 23.07 8.26
N GLY A 72 -1.20 22.56 9.41
CA GLY A 72 -2.56 22.74 9.93
C GLY A 72 -3.52 21.56 9.72
N ALA A 73 -4.12 21.13 10.85
CA ALA A 73 -5.29 20.27 10.98
C ALA A 73 -5.15 18.76 10.64
N GLY A 74 -4.93 17.94 11.68
CA GLY A 74 -5.49 16.58 11.71
C GLY A 74 -4.67 15.47 12.35
N ALA A 75 -3.37 15.62 12.55
CA ALA A 75 -2.56 14.64 13.27
C ALA A 75 -2.18 15.21 14.65
N THR A 76 -3.12 15.17 15.59
CA THR A 76 -2.79 15.44 17.00
C THR A 76 -1.58 14.59 17.38
N TRP A 77 -0.64 15.18 18.10
CA TRP A 77 0.61 14.58 18.56
C TRP A 77 0.45 13.17 19.20
N THR A 78 -0.74 12.87 19.73
CA THR A 78 -1.19 11.55 20.19
C THR A 78 -1.28 10.49 19.09
N GLN A 79 -1.73 10.85 17.89
CA GLN A 79 -1.88 9.96 16.74
C GLN A 79 -0.53 9.60 16.12
N ARG A 80 0.45 10.51 16.13
CA ARG A 80 1.85 10.22 15.72
C ARG A 80 2.54 9.24 16.69
N ARG A 81 2.31 9.37 18.00
CA ARG A 81 2.80 8.38 18.99
C ARG A 81 2.09 7.04 18.84
N ARG A 82 0.78 7.04 18.55
CA ARG A 82 -0.02 5.82 18.36
C ARG A 82 0.33 5.09 17.07
N LEU A 83 0.53 5.78 15.95
CA LEU A 83 1.05 5.21 14.70
C LEU A 83 2.47 4.68 14.89
N ARG A 84 3.36 5.42 15.56
CA ARG A 84 4.70 4.90 15.91
C ARG A 84 4.63 3.68 16.83
N ALA A 85 3.67 3.60 17.75
CA ALA A 85 3.48 2.45 18.64
C ALA A 85 2.88 1.24 17.91
N ILE A 86 1.90 1.45 17.02
CA ILE A 86 1.31 0.40 16.18
C ILE A 86 2.35 -0.12 15.20
N LEU A 87 3.11 0.77 14.54
CA LEU A 87 4.21 0.37 13.66
C LEU A 87 5.31 -0.35 14.45
N ARG A 88 5.68 0.14 15.64
CA ARG A 88 6.67 -0.51 16.50
C ARG A 88 6.23 -1.91 16.94
N ASN A 89 4.98 -2.08 17.42
CA ASN A 89 4.47 -3.39 17.80
C ASN A 89 4.35 -4.32 16.59
N PHE A 90 3.91 -3.81 15.43
CA PHE A 90 3.87 -4.59 14.20
C PHE A 90 5.27 -5.05 13.76
N PHE A 91 6.31 -4.22 13.93
CA PHE A 91 7.70 -4.62 13.65
C PHE A 91 8.32 -5.52 14.74
N SER A 92 7.83 -5.48 15.98
CA SER A 92 8.34 -6.29 17.10
C SER A 92 7.70 -7.68 17.18
N ASP A 93 6.45 -7.86 16.73
CA ASP A 93 5.71 -9.12 16.83
C ASP A 93 5.76 -9.98 15.54
N THR A 94 6.46 -9.51 14.49
CA THR A 94 6.51 -10.20 13.18
C THR A 94 7.93 -10.64 12.77
N VAL A 95 8.83 -10.86 13.75
CA VAL A 95 10.12 -11.55 13.56
C VAL A 95 10.20 -12.72 14.53
#